data_AF-A0A3C8C965-F1
#
_entry.id   AF-A0A3C8C965-F1
#
_cell.length_a   1.000
_cell.length_b   1.000
_cell.length_c   1.000
_cell.angle_alpha   90.00
_cell.angle_beta   90.00
_cell.angle_gamma   90.00
#
_symmetry.space_group_name_H-M   'P 1'
#
loop_
_entity.id
_entity.type
_entity.pdbx_description
1 polymer ?
#
loop_
_entity_poly.entity_id
_entity_poly.type
_entity_poly.pdbx_seq_one_letter_code
_entity_poly.pdbx_strand_id
1 'polypeptide(L)'
;MEQTLQTEVDQVRNHCGYFPLEDWCIISAKGKETFSFLQTQTTNDVLQIQLGQGQYNAITDRQARLIANFSVHRVKEHEALILVETSQKELLLNHLETYHFREDVEFTALDYRLLALQGPKSPLILEKVFENQNLPEKPNDTTQLTLDGNRLDIIMKSLTGDEGHILCFQNELEDNLIQKLLKISTPPVKVSENAREVLRIEAGIPIFGKDMDQKNILPETGLEHTSVSYNKGCYIGQEVIARIKTYGAPNFALMGLTVEGLDLPPFNGILRLEKKKIGTIKSSVHSVTLNKVISLAYIHKEHRSPDIDLEVTIENKTFKVKTCLLPFYQSQTRKDHSKRLLTQALQIYKEQDDLDRPIAILRESIELDAKNAEAYEALGVFLSKQDKLDEAISLMKRLTEINPKEIMARTNLSVYYMKQGRIEDAEIEKGEATALQFEQLIEKNMAKKLKKKE
;
A
#
# COMPACT_ATOMS: atom_id res chain seq x y z
N MET A 1 20.24 -10.77 16.81
CA MET A 1 19.10 -9.83 16.93
C MET A 1 18.96 -9.01 15.64
N GLU A 2 20.00 -8.29 15.21
CA GLU A 2 19.97 -7.51 13.96
C GLU A 2 19.80 -8.36 12.69
N GLN A 3 20.47 -9.52 12.61
CA GLN A 3 20.32 -10.48 11.51
C GLN A 3 18.89 -11.06 11.42
N THR A 4 18.18 -11.15 12.54
CA THR A 4 16.77 -11.58 12.61
C THR A 4 15.85 -10.45 12.14
N LEU A 5 16.11 -9.20 12.56
CA LEU A 5 15.34 -8.03 12.14
C LEU A 5 15.41 -7.79 10.63
N GLN A 6 16.61 -7.81 10.05
CA GLN A 6 16.81 -7.71 8.60
C GLN A 6 16.01 -8.79 7.87
N THR A 7 16.10 -10.04 8.35
CA THR A 7 15.37 -11.16 7.76
C THR A 7 13.86 -10.93 7.79
N GLU A 8 13.30 -10.50 8.92
CA GLU A 8 11.85 -10.21 9.03
C GLU A 8 11.40 -9.08 8.11
N VAL A 9 12.16 -7.99 8.04
CA VAL A 9 11.86 -6.86 7.14
C VAL A 9 11.93 -7.29 5.67
N ASP A 10 12.97 -8.03 5.28
CA ASP A 10 13.13 -8.54 3.92
C ASP A 10 12.02 -9.53 3.54
N GLN A 11 11.54 -10.33 4.50
CA GLN A 11 10.41 -11.22 4.29
C GLN A 11 9.11 -10.43 4.04
N VAL A 12 8.84 -9.34 4.76
CA VAL A 12 7.66 -8.50 4.47
C VAL A 12 7.80 -7.82 3.10
N ARG A 13 8.97 -7.24 2.82
CA ARG A 13 9.21 -6.43 1.61
C ARG A 13 9.20 -7.26 0.33
N ASN A 14 9.71 -8.49 0.37
CA ASN A 14 9.82 -9.35 -0.81
C ASN A 14 8.80 -10.50 -0.84
N HIS A 15 8.21 -10.86 0.29
CA HIS A 15 7.29 -11.98 0.42
C HIS A 15 6.02 -11.57 1.15
N CYS A 16 5.82 -12.10 2.36
CA CYS A 16 4.68 -11.83 3.20
C CYS A 16 5.04 -12.11 4.66
N GLY A 17 4.65 -11.20 5.55
CA GLY A 17 4.63 -11.40 6.98
C GLY A 17 3.22 -11.27 7.55
N TYR A 18 3.02 -11.75 8.77
CA TYR A 18 1.76 -11.60 9.50
C TYR A 18 1.98 -11.23 10.96
N PHE A 19 1.01 -10.55 11.55
CA PHE A 19 0.99 -10.22 12.98
C PHE A 19 -0.44 -9.90 13.47
N PRO A 20 -0.79 -10.24 14.73
CA PRO A 20 -2.06 -9.82 15.31
C PRO A 20 -2.10 -8.31 15.53
N LEU A 21 -3.28 -7.71 15.38
CA LEU A 21 -3.55 -6.30 15.64
C LEU A 21 -4.38 -6.17 16.93
N GLU A 22 -3.71 -6.37 18.07
CA GLU A 22 -4.34 -6.28 19.40
C GLU A 22 -4.69 -4.83 19.80
N ASP A 23 -4.03 -3.87 19.17
CA ASP A 23 -4.19 -2.43 19.35
C ASP A 23 -5.24 -1.81 18.43
N TRP A 24 -6.01 -2.62 17.68
CA TRP A 24 -7.07 -2.18 16.77
C TRP A 24 -8.40 -2.85 17.11
N CYS A 25 -9.50 -2.22 16.70
CA CYS A 25 -10.84 -2.78 16.83
C CYS A 25 -11.73 -2.37 15.64
N ILE A 26 -12.85 -3.09 15.51
CA ILE A 26 -13.90 -2.79 14.55
C ILE A 26 -15.13 -2.28 15.31
N ILE A 27 -15.68 -1.16 14.85
CA ILE A 27 -16.99 -0.66 15.27
C ILE A 27 -17.93 -0.79 14.08
N SER A 28 -19.05 -1.50 14.25
CA SER A 28 -20.15 -1.48 13.28
C SER A 28 -20.96 -0.21 13.47
N ALA A 29 -21.28 0.47 12.38
CA ALA A 29 -22.24 1.56 12.31
C ALA A 29 -23.40 1.12 11.42
N LYS A 30 -24.62 1.04 11.96
CA LYS A 30 -25.75 0.45 11.24
C LYS A 30 -27.03 1.26 11.43
N GLY A 31 -27.73 1.52 10.34
CA GLY A 31 -29.01 2.25 10.34
C GLY A 31 -29.17 3.09 9.08
N LYS A 32 -30.40 3.47 8.74
CA LYS A 32 -30.70 4.13 7.44
C LYS A 32 -29.91 5.41 7.23
N GLU A 33 -29.58 6.11 8.32
CA GLU A 33 -28.90 7.40 8.30
C GLU A 33 -27.39 7.30 8.57
N THR A 34 -26.80 6.10 8.56
CA THR A 34 -25.37 5.87 8.83
C THR A 34 -24.46 6.81 8.04
N PHE A 35 -24.60 6.84 6.71
CA PHE A 35 -23.71 7.65 5.86
C PHE A 35 -24.02 9.14 5.91
N SER A 36 -25.30 9.53 6.02
CA SER A 36 -25.68 10.94 6.17
C SER A 36 -25.21 11.51 7.52
N PHE A 37 -25.31 10.73 8.59
CA PHE A 37 -24.79 11.11 9.90
C PHE A 37 -23.26 11.23 9.87
N LEU A 38 -22.55 10.16 9.47
CA LEU A 38 -21.08 10.19 9.37
C LEU A 38 -20.57 11.33 8.47
N GLN A 39 -21.30 11.67 7.41
CA GLN A 39 -20.96 12.80 6.53
C GLN A 39 -20.87 14.13 7.26
N THR A 40 -21.67 14.34 8.31
CA THR A 40 -21.62 15.58 9.10
C THR A 40 -20.50 15.59 10.14
N GLN A 41 -20.01 14.40 10.53
CA GLN A 41 -19.06 14.24 11.62
C GLN A 41 -17.61 14.09 11.13
N THR A 42 -17.38 13.50 9.96
CA THR A 42 -16.04 13.20 9.46
C THR A 42 -15.51 14.25 8.48
N THR A 43 -14.19 14.33 8.36
CA THR A 43 -13.51 15.27 7.46
C THR A 43 -13.48 14.82 5.98
N ASN A 44 -13.78 13.55 5.68
CA ASN A 44 -13.79 13.03 4.31
C ASN A 44 -15.21 12.77 3.79
N ASP A 45 -15.39 12.65 2.47
CA ASP A 45 -16.72 12.54 1.85
C ASP A 45 -17.23 11.10 1.88
N VAL A 46 -17.93 10.71 2.95
CA VAL A 46 -18.38 9.32 3.13
C VAL A 46 -19.55 8.96 2.22
N LEU A 47 -20.22 9.94 1.60
CA LEU A 47 -21.30 9.69 0.64
C LEU A 47 -20.79 9.12 -0.69
N GLN A 48 -19.51 9.32 -1.00
CA GLN A 48 -18.87 8.77 -2.21
C GLN A 48 -18.46 7.30 -2.05
N ILE A 49 -18.50 6.75 -0.83
CA ILE A 49 -18.12 5.36 -0.57
C ILE A 49 -19.21 4.44 -1.13
N GLN A 50 -18.85 3.68 -2.18
CA GLN A 50 -19.72 2.65 -2.75
C GLN A 50 -19.60 1.35 -1.95
N LEU A 51 -20.52 0.42 -2.20
CA LEU A 51 -20.48 -0.91 -1.58
C LEU A 51 -19.14 -1.61 -1.87
N GLY A 52 -18.49 -2.13 -0.83
CA GLY A 52 -17.17 -2.76 -0.92
C GLY A 52 -16.00 -1.77 -0.91
N GLN A 53 -16.25 -0.46 -0.84
CA GLN A 53 -15.19 0.54 -0.76
C GLN A 53 -14.96 1.01 0.67
N GLY A 54 -13.79 1.56 0.91
CA GLY A 54 -13.51 2.29 2.14
C GLY A 54 -12.56 3.45 1.93
N GLN A 55 -12.46 4.30 2.95
CA GLN A 55 -11.57 5.46 2.91
C GLN A 55 -11.13 5.89 4.31
N TYR A 56 -9.98 6.57 4.38
CA TYR A 56 -9.52 7.21 5.60
C TYR A 56 -10.38 8.42 5.94
N ASN A 57 -10.63 8.59 7.23
CA ASN A 57 -11.40 9.67 7.81
C ASN A 57 -10.70 10.16 9.08
N ALA A 58 -10.99 11.40 9.43
CA ALA A 58 -10.68 11.94 10.73
C ALA A 58 -11.90 12.66 11.31
N ILE A 59 -11.87 12.89 12.61
CA ILE A 59 -12.74 13.81 13.32
C ILE A 59 -11.86 14.89 13.93
N THR A 60 -12.31 16.14 13.86
CA THR A 60 -11.60 17.28 14.43
C THR A 60 -12.49 18.13 15.33
N ASP A 61 -11.87 18.89 16.23
CA ASP A 61 -12.56 19.95 16.97
C ASP A 61 -12.72 21.23 16.12
N ARG A 62 -13.31 22.27 16.72
CA ARG A 62 -13.54 23.56 16.04
C ARG A 62 -12.24 24.29 15.67
N GLN A 63 -11.12 23.94 16.29
CA GLN A 63 -9.77 24.44 16.03
C GLN A 63 -8.99 23.54 15.06
N ALA A 64 -9.65 22.56 14.44
CA ALA A 64 -9.08 21.54 13.58
C ALA A 64 -8.09 20.58 14.27
N ARG A 65 -8.11 20.50 15.60
CA ARG A 65 -7.31 19.51 16.34
C ARG A 65 -7.86 18.13 16.14
N LEU A 66 -6.98 17.15 15.96
CA LEU A 66 -7.35 15.76 15.71
C LEU A 66 -7.99 15.15 16.96
N ILE A 67 -9.21 14.64 16.84
CA ILE A 67 -9.86 13.88 17.91
C ILE A 67 -9.61 12.39 17.70
N ALA A 68 -9.85 11.90 16.48
CA ALA A 68 -9.61 10.53 16.10
C ALA A 68 -9.32 10.41 14.59
N ASN A 69 -8.51 9.43 14.19
CA ASN A 69 -8.36 8.98 12.80
C ASN A 69 -8.71 7.49 12.66
N PHE A 70 -9.38 7.15 11.57
CA PHE A 70 -9.90 5.80 11.32
C PHE A 70 -10.19 5.59 9.84
N SER A 71 -10.54 4.37 9.44
CA SER A 71 -11.10 4.12 8.11
C SER A 71 -12.54 3.64 8.19
N VAL A 72 -13.38 4.10 7.27
CA VAL A 72 -14.80 3.72 7.14
C VAL A 72 -14.93 2.86 5.90
N HIS A 73 -15.58 1.72 6.03
CA HIS A 73 -15.73 0.72 4.97
C HIS A 73 -17.20 0.34 4.80
N ARG A 74 -17.78 0.54 3.62
CA ARG A 74 -19.19 0.28 3.36
C ARG A 74 -19.40 -1.19 3.01
N VAL A 75 -19.99 -1.94 3.94
CA VAL A 75 -20.21 -3.38 3.79
C VAL A 75 -21.62 -3.74 3.36
N LYS A 76 -22.62 -2.88 3.64
CA LYS A 76 -24.00 -2.98 3.11
C LYS A 76 -24.56 -1.59 2.81
N GLU A 77 -25.78 -1.53 2.30
CA GLU A 77 -26.45 -0.28 1.95
C GLU A 77 -26.49 0.72 3.12
N HIS A 78 -26.80 0.23 4.32
CA HIS A 78 -26.98 0.99 5.56
C HIS A 78 -26.07 0.48 6.69
N GLU A 79 -24.91 -0.06 6.35
CA GLU A 79 -23.97 -0.61 7.33
C GLU A 79 -22.53 -0.32 6.89
N ALA A 80 -21.74 0.18 7.84
CA ALA A 80 -20.32 0.43 7.68
C ALA A 80 -19.53 -0.25 8.80
N LEU A 81 -18.33 -0.72 8.49
CA LEU A 81 -17.32 -1.07 9.47
C LEU A 81 -16.35 0.10 9.62
N ILE A 82 -16.07 0.48 10.86
CA ILE A 82 -15.10 1.49 11.23
C ILE A 82 -13.91 0.80 11.86
N LEU A 83 -12.76 0.85 11.19
CA LEU A 83 -11.50 0.30 11.67
C LEU A 83 -10.70 1.42 12.34
N VAL A 84 -10.43 1.26 13.64
CA VAL A 84 -9.81 2.28 14.49
C VAL A 84 -8.86 1.66 15.50
N GLU A 85 -7.79 2.36 15.88
CA GLU A 85 -6.93 1.97 16.99
C GLU A 85 -7.73 1.99 18.31
N THR A 86 -7.56 0.97 19.13
CA THR A 86 -8.29 0.78 20.40
C THR A 86 -8.09 1.97 21.34
N SER A 87 -6.92 2.61 21.31
CA SER A 87 -6.61 3.83 22.08
C SER A 87 -7.51 5.02 21.75
N GLN A 88 -8.13 5.04 20.56
CA GLN A 88 -8.99 6.11 20.07
C GLN A 88 -10.48 5.74 20.12
N LYS A 89 -10.82 4.48 20.43
CA LYS A 89 -12.20 3.96 20.42
C LYS A 89 -13.16 4.81 21.24
N GLU A 90 -12.80 5.11 22.49
CA GLU A 90 -13.67 5.89 23.39
C GLU A 90 -13.80 7.34 22.93
N LEU A 91 -12.72 7.96 22.45
CA LEU A 91 -12.76 9.31 21.90
C LEU A 91 -13.69 9.42 20.70
N LEU A 92 -13.61 8.44 19.79
CA LEU A 92 -14.46 8.35 18.61
C LEU A 92 -15.94 8.17 19.01
N LEU A 93 -16.26 7.15 19.83
CA LEU A 93 -17.63 6.87 20.22
C LEU A 93 -18.24 8.03 21.02
N ASN A 94 -17.53 8.59 21.99
CA ASN A 94 -18.02 9.72 22.77
C ASN A 94 -18.31 10.94 21.88
N HIS A 95 -17.47 11.20 20.86
CA HIS A 95 -17.73 12.27 19.91
C HIS A 95 -18.99 12.01 19.10
N LEU A 96 -19.12 10.81 18.51
CA LEU A 96 -20.30 10.45 17.71
C LEU A 96 -21.58 10.53 18.55
N GLU A 97 -21.58 9.95 19.75
CA GLU A 97 -22.74 9.98 20.65
C GLU A 97 -23.12 11.38 21.13
N THR A 98 -22.16 12.30 21.25
CA THR A 98 -22.45 13.70 21.62
C THR A 98 -23.34 14.41 20.59
N TYR A 99 -23.23 14.03 19.32
CA TYR A 99 -24.01 14.62 18.22
C TYR A 99 -25.11 13.70 17.69
N HIS A 100 -25.26 12.51 18.27
CA HIS A 100 -26.26 11.52 17.92
C HIS A 100 -27.52 11.75 18.78
N PHE A 101 -28.59 12.24 18.18
CA PHE A 101 -29.82 12.59 18.91
C PHE A 101 -31.01 11.73 18.52
N ARG A 102 -31.28 11.63 17.21
CA ARG A 102 -32.48 10.96 16.67
C ARG A 102 -32.21 10.22 15.37
N GLU A 103 -31.00 10.34 14.85
CA GLU A 103 -30.58 9.71 13.62
C GLU A 103 -30.70 8.19 13.73
N ASP A 104 -31.21 7.53 12.70
CA ASP A 104 -31.26 6.07 12.62
C ASP A 104 -29.85 5.52 12.33
N VAL A 105 -29.01 5.45 13.37
CA VAL A 105 -27.67 4.84 13.38
C VAL A 105 -27.34 4.28 14.77
N GLU A 106 -26.81 3.07 14.82
CA GLU A 106 -26.31 2.44 16.04
C GLU A 106 -24.83 2.10 15.88
N PHE A 107 -24.04 2.36 16.92
CA PHE A 107 -22.61 2.02 16.96
C PHE A 107 -22.37 0.84 17.92
N THR A 108 -21.78 -0.23 17.41
CA THR A 108 -21.47 -1.43 18.21
C THR A 108 -20.03 -1.85 18.00
N ALA A 109 -19.24 -1.90 19.09
CA ALA A 109 -17.92 -2.52 19.04
C ALA A 109 -18.08 -4.04 18.83
N LEU A 110 -17.45 -4.57 17.77
CA LEU A 110 -17.51 -5.99 17.46
C LEU A 110 -16.41 -6.75 18.20
N ASP A 111 -16.74 -7.95 18.68
CA ASP A 111 -15.78 -8.89 19.27
C ASP A 111 -15.04 -9.66 18.18
N TYR A 112 -14.25 -8.92 17.39
CA TYR A 112 -13.44 -9.45 16.31
C TYR A 112 -11.96 -9.46 16.70
N ARG A 113 -11.28 -10.53 16.30
CA ARG A 113 -9.83 -10.59 16.20
C ARG A 113 -9.40 -10.03 14.85
N LEU A 114 -8.24 -9.39 14.84
CA LEU A 114 -7.68 -8.74 13.67
C LEU A 114 -6.28 -9.30 13.40
N LEU A 115 -6.04 -9.73 12.16
CA LEU A 115 -4.75 -10.23 11.70
C LEU A 115 -4.29 -9.41 10.51
N ALA A 116 -3.12 -8.78 10.62
CA ALA A 116 -2.47 -8.14 9.49
C ALA A 116 -1.66 -9.20 8.71
N LEU A 117 -1.85 -9.23 7.39
CA LEU A 117 -1.06 -9.99 6.44
C LEU A 117 -0.46 -9.01 5.44
N GLN A 118 0.85 -8.76 5.53
CA GLN A 118 1.51 -7.62 4.89
C GLN A 118 2.65 -8.11 3.99
N GLY A 119 2.75 -7.55 2.78
CA GLY A 119 3.76 -7.87 1.78
C GLY A 119 3.15 -8.15 0.39
N PRO A 120 3.94 -8.03 -0.68
CA PRO A 120 3.47 -8.15 -2.06
C PRO A 120 2.91 -9.53 -2.42
N LYS A 121 3.25 -10.59 -1.67
CA LYS A 121 2.68 -11.93 -1.85
C LYS A 121 1.41 -12.18 -1.02
N SER A 122 0.96 -11.20 -0.22
CA SER A 122 -0.28 -11.35 0.56
C SER A 122 -1.51 -11.65 -0.30
N PRO A 123 -1.75 -11.07 -1.49
CA PRO A 123 -2.89 -11.43 -2.32
C PRO A 123 -2.84 -12.89 -2.78
N LEU A 124 -1.66 -13.37 -3.23
CA LEU A 124 -1.49 -14.75 -3.70
C LEU A 124 -1.74 -15.79 -2.61
N ILE A 125 -1.33 -15.47 -1.37
CA ILE A 125 -1.60 -16.31 -0.21
C ILE A 125 -3.10 -16.36 0.06
N LEU A 126 -3.78 -15.21 0.04
CA LEU A 126 -5.21 -15.12 0.26
C LEU A 126 -6.02 -15.81 -0.83
N GLU A 127 -5.65 -15.68 -2.11
CA GLU A 127 -6.29 -16.37 -3.23
C GLU A 127 -6.23 -17.89 -3.08
N LYS A 128 -5.13 -18.43 -2.52
CA LYS A 128 -4.98 -19.87 -2.21
C LYS A 128 -5.81 -20.31 -1.00
N VAL A 129 -5.99 -19.45 0.01
CA VAL A 129 -6.82 -19.78 1.19
C VAL A 129 -8.32 -19.64 0.88
N PHE A 130 -8.68 -18.65 0.08
CA PHE A 130 -10.05 -18.26 -0.24
C PHE A 130 -10.42 -18.55 -1.69
N GLU A 131 -10.15 -19.78 -2.13
CA GLU A 131 -10.38 -20.21 -3.52
C GLU A 131 -11.78 -19.81 -4.03
N ASN A 132 -11.82 -19.26 -5.24
CA ASN A 132 -13.05 -18.82 -5.93
C ASN A 132 -13.80 -17.66 -5.27
N GLN A 133 -13.16 -16.89 -4.39
CA GLN A 133 -13.73 -15.65 -3.83
C GLN A 133 -12.89 -14.44 -4.24
N ASN A 134 -13.56 -13.30 -4.46
CA ASN A 134 -12.89 -12.09 -4.93
C ASN A 134 -12.28 -11.32 -3.77
N LEU A 135 -11.00 -10.95 -3.90
CA LEU A 135 -10.32 -10.06 -2.96
C LEU A 135 -10.59 -8.58 -3.31
N PRO A 136 -10.49 -7.67 -2.33
CA PRO A 136 -10.53 -6.23 -2.61
C PRO A 136 -9.34 -5.81 -3.49
N GLU A 137 -9.57 -4.88 -4.43
CA GLU A 137 -8.55 -4.49 -5.43
C GLU A 137 -7.90 -3.13 -5.17
N LYS A 138 -8.57 -2.21 -4.46
CA LYS A 138 -8.06 -0.85 -4.20
C LYS A 138 -7.78 -0.61 -2.72
N PRO A 139 -6.86 0.31 -2.39
CA PRO A 139 -6.57 0.64 -1.00
C PRO A 139 -7.82 1.05 -0.21
N ASN A 140 -8.00 0.42 0.95
CA ASN A 140 -9.15 0.46 1.87
C ASN A 140 -10.45 -0.19 1.37
N ASP A 141 -10.49 -0.77 0.18
CA ASP A 141 -11.64 -1.59 -0.22
C ASP A 141 -11.76 -2.80 0.71
N THR A 142 -13.00 -3.30 0.83
CA THR A 142 -13.36 -4.41 1.70
C THR A 142 -14.26 -5.41 0.99
N THR A 143 -14.09 -6.69 1.35
CA THR A 143 -14.97 -7.76 0.88
C THR A 143 -15.21 -8.74 2.02
N GLN A 144 -16.44 -9.26 2.12
CA GLN A 144 -16.77 -10.38 2.99
C GLN A 144 -16.41 -11.70 2.32
N LEU A 145 -15.67 -12.55 3.04
CA LEU A 145 -15.28 -13.89 2.62
C LEU A 145 -15.84 -14.95 3.58
N THR A 146 -15.80 -16.20 3.15
CA THR A 146 -16.17 -17.36 3.96
C THR A 146 -15.01 -18.35 4.05
N LEU A 147 -14.73 -18.83 5.26
CA LEU A 147 -13.79 -19.92 5.55
C LEU A 147 -14.51 -21.04 6.30
N ASP A 148 -14.60 -22.22 5.69
CA ASP A 148 -15.26 -23.40 6.28
C ASP A 148 -16.67 -23.09 6.83
N GLY A 149 -17.43 -22.27 6.11
CA GLY A 149 -18.79 -21.83 6.48
C GLY A 149 -18.87 -20.61 7.40
N ASN A 150 -17.73 -20.12 7.92
CA ASN A 150 -17.70 -18.96 8.82
C ASN A 150 -17.31 -17.69 8.09
N ARG A 151 -17.95 -16.57 8.43
CA ARG A 151 -17.74 -15.28 7.79
C ARG A 151 -16.54 -14.54 8.38
N LEU A 152 -15.82 -13.84 7.52
CA LEU A 152 -14.80 -12.86 7.89
C LEU A 152 -14.78 -11.71 6.87
N ASP A 153 -14.32 -10.55 7.29
CA ASP A 153 -14.18 -9.38 6.42
C ASP A 153 -12.70 -9.13 6.16
N ILE A 154 -12.32 -8.91 4.90
CA ILE A 154 -10.97 -8.49 4.51
C ILE A 154 -11.00 -7.02 4.13
N ILE A 155 -10.00 -6.27 4.59
CA ILE A 155 -9.76 -4.88 4.20
C ILE A 155 -8.36 -4.79 3.58
N MET A 156 -8.24 -4.26 2.35
CA MET A 156 -6.95 -3.99 1.73
C MET A 156 -6.30 -2.78 2.40
N LYS A 157 -5.43 -2.98 3.38
CA LYS A 157 -4.79 -1.91 4.14
C LYS A 157 -3.31 -2.22 4.37
N SER A 158 -2.46 -1.32 3.90
CA SER A 158 -1.04 -1.33 4.21
C SER A 158 -0.78 -0.71 5.58
N LEU A 159 -0.01 -1.42 6.40
CA LEU A 159 0.53 -0.96 7.68
C LEU A 159 2.07 -0.90 7.68
N THR A 160 2.70 -1.36 6.60
CA THR A 160 4.16 -1.49 6.48
C THR A 160 4.71 -0.68 5.31
N GLY A 161 3.86 -0.02 4.53
CA GLY A 161 4.19 0.59 3.25
C GLY A 161 3.82 -0.33 2.09
N ASP A 162 4.16 -1.62 2.16
CA ASP A 162 3.83 -2.58 1.09
C ASP A 162 2.36 -2.95 1.08
N GLU A 163 1.90 -3.50 -0.05
CA GLU A 163 0.55 -4.05 -0.18
C GLU A 163 0.24 -5.05 0.94
N GLY A 164 -0.97 -4.98 1.49
CA GLY A 164 -1.33 -5.76 2.66
C GLY A 164 -2.82 -5.76 2.94
N HIS A 165 -3.22 -6.71 3.77
CA HIS A 165 -4.61 -6.98 4.12
C HIS A 165 -4.76 -7.08 5.63
N ILE A 166 -5.93 -6.69 6.12
CA ILE A 166 -6.38 -6.95 7.49
C ILE A 166 -7.56 -7.89 7.39
N LEU A 167 -7.44 -9.02 8.08
CA LEU A 167 -8.51 -10.02 8.20
C LEU A 167 -9.20 -9.79 9.54
N CYS A 168 -10.52 -9.63 9.50
CA CYS A 168 -11.39 -9.37 10.65
C CYS A 168 -12.30 -10.58 10.85
N PHE A 169 -12.17 -11.29 11.96
CA PHE A 169 -12.84 -12.58 12.17
C PHE A 169 -13.18 -12.82 13.64
N GLN A 170 -14.10 -13.74 13.92
CA GLN A 170 -14.42 -14.15 15.30
C GLN A 170 -13.31 -15.00 15.90
N ASN A 171 -13.14 -14.95 17.22
CA ASN A 171 -12.04 -15.60 17.95
C ASN A 171 -11.88 -17.10 17.64
N GLU A 172 -12.99 -17.80 17.40
CA GLU A 172 -13.03 -19.23 17.08
C GLU A 172 -12.33 -19.60 15.77
N LEU A 173 -12.09 -18.62 14.88
CA LEU A 173 -11.44 -18.85 13.58
C LEU A 173 -9.93 -18.69 13.58
N GLU A 174 -9.35 -18.14 14.65
CA GLU A 174 -7.93 -17.73 14.67
C GLU A 174 -6.99 -18.88 14.33
N ASP A 175 -7.09 -20.00 15.06
CA ASP A 175 -6.20 -21.15 14.89
C ASP A 175 -6.35 -21.78 13.50
N ASN A 176 -7.58 -21.95 13.01
CA ASN A 176 -7.83 -22.54 11.70
C ASN A 176 -7.28 -21.65 10.58
N LEU A 177 -7.54 -20.34 10.64
CA LEU A 177 -7.06 -19.37 9.66
C LEU A 177 -5.52 -19.35 9.60
N ILE A 178 -4.86 -19.25 10.76
CA ILE A 178 -3.40 -19.25 10.83
C ILE A 178 -2.83 -20.57 10.30
N GLN A 179 -3.41 -21.72 10.67
CA GLN A 179 -2.97 -23.01 10.15
C GLN A 179 -3.09 -23.11 8.62
N LYS A 180 -4.16 -22.57 8.01
CA LYS A 180 -4.31 -22.57 6.55
C LYS A 180 -3.30 -21.65 5.87
N LEU A 181 -3.04 -20.48 6.43
CA LEU A 181 -2.01 -19.55 5.93
C LEU A 181 -0.61 -20.21 5.96
N LEU A 182 -0.29 -20.96 7.01
CA LEU A 182 1.02 -21.61 7.17
C LEU A 182 1.21 -22.90 6.36
N LYS A 183 0.13 -23.48 5.80
CA LYS A 183 0.21 -24.69 4.95
C LYS A 183 0.55 -24.40 3.49
N ILE A 184 0.59 -23.14 3.08
CA ILE A 184 0.94 -22.75 1.70
C ILE A 184 2.43 -23.00 1.46
N SER A 185 2.79 -23.32 0.21
CA SER A 185 4.16 -23.64 -0.23
C SER A 185 5.21 -22.58 0.17
N THR A 186 4.80 -21.31 0.25
CA THR A 186 5.62 -20.19 0.70
C THR A 186 4.83 -19.46 1.80
N PRO A 187 4.89 -19.96 3.05
CA PRO A 187 4.06 -19.45 4.13
C PRO A 187 4.51 -18.06 4.58
N PRO A 188 3.60 -17.21 5.08
CA PRO A 188 3.97 -15.93 5.66
C PRO A 188 4.72 -16.13 6.98
N VAL A 189 5.62 -15.22 7.31
CA VAL A 189 6.39 -15.28 8.58
C VAL A 189 5.76 -14.40 9.66
N LYS A 190 5.83 -14.83 10.93
CA LYS A 190 5.38 -13.97 12.03
C LYS A 190 6.36 -12.81 12.21
N VAL A 191 5.87 -11.58 12.24
CA VAL A 191 6.70 -10.36 12.31
C VAL A 191 6.73 -9.83 13.74
N SER A 192 7.92 -9.50 14.24
CA SER A 192 8.11 -8.92 15.58
C SER A 192 7.71 -7.45 15.65
N GLU A 193 7.45 -6.93 16.85
CA GLU A 193 7.15 -5.51 17.05
C GLU A 193 8.25 -4.58 16.56
N ASN A 194 9.51 -4.98 16.73
CA ASN A 194 10.66 -4.21 16.26
C ASN A 194 10.69 -4.10 14.73
N ALA A 195 10.40 -5.20 14.03
CA ALA A 195 10.28 -5.18 12.57
C ALA A 195 9.09 -4.32 12.12
N ARG A 196 7.94 -4.42 12.80
CA ARG A 196 6.76 -3.56 12.53
C ARG A 196 7.09 -2.08 12.69
N GLU A 197 7.81 -1.73 13.76
CA GLU A 197 8.23 -0.35 14.04
C GLU A 197 9.16 0.19 12.95
N VAL A 198 10.11 -0.61 12.47
CA VAL A 198 10.97 -0.24 11.33
C VAL A 198 10.14 -0.03 10.06
N LEU A 199 9.32 -1.01 9.70
CA LEU A 199 8.52 -1.00 8.46
C LEU A 199 7.58 0.21 8.39
N ARG A 200 6.87 0.52 9.48
CA ARG A 200 5.91 1.62 9.52
C ARG A 200 6.59 2.99 9.51
N ILE A 201 7.75 3.14 10.16
CA ILE A 201 8.51 4.40 10.12
C ILE A 201 9.10 4.60 8.73
N GLU A 202 9.65 3.56 8.10
CA GLU A 202 10.11 3.61 6.71
C GLU A 202 8.99 4.05 5.77
N ALA A 203 7.77 3.55 5.98
CA ALA A 203 6.57 3.93 5.25
C ALA A 203 6.00 5.31 5.65
N GLY A 204 6.61 6.02 6.60
CA GLY A 204 6.14 7.31 7.06
C GLY A 204 4.76 7.26 7.74
N ILE A 205 4.38 6.13 8.34
CA ILE A 205 3.09 5.92 9.00
C ILE A 205 3.21 6.33 10.48
N PRO A 206 2.59 7.45 10.90
CA PRO A 206 2.53 7.86 12.30
C PRO A 206 1.49 7.08 13.10
N ILE A 207 1.75 6.87 14.39
CA ILE A 207 0.82 6.23 15.35
C ILE A 207 0.18 7.26 16.27
N PHE A 208 -1.12 7.14 16.56
CA PHE A 208 -1.81 8.03 17.50
C PHE A 208 -1.41 7.73 18.96
N GLY A 209 -1.28 8.78 19.78
CA GLY A 209 -0.74 8.69 21.14
C GLY A 209 0.79 8.60 21.20
N LYS A 210 1.46 8.23 20.11
CA LYS A 210 2.93 8.17 20.00
C LYS A 210 3.48 9.30 19.15
N ASP A 211 3.15 9.32 17.86
CA ASP A 211 3.63 10.29 16.87
C ASP A 211 2.70 11.48 16.72
N MET A 212 1.40 11.30 16.88
CA MET A 212 0.42 12.39 16.88
C MET A 212 -0.54 12.25 18.06
N ASP A 213 -1.14 13.34 18.51
CA ASP A 213 -2.17 13.33 19.55
C ASP A 213 -3.18 14.48 19.36
N GLN A 214 -4.07 14.67 20.33
CA GLN A 214 -5.11 15.72 20.30
C GLN A 214 -4.58 17.16 20.35
N LYS A 215 -3.27 17.38 20.54
CA LYS A 215 -2.66 18.70 20.45
C LYS A 215 -2.33 19.07 19.01
N ASN A 216 -2.21 18.07 18.13
CA ASN A 216 -1.93 18.29 16.73
C ASN A 216 -3.18 18.69 15.95
N ILE A 217 -3.03 19.61 15.01
CA ILE A 217 -4.07 19.92 14.02
C ILE A 217 -4.00 18.95 12.84
N LEU A 218 -5.12 18.63 12.21
CA LEU A 218 -5.14 17.64 11.13
C LEU A 218 -4.17 17.96 9.96
N PRO A 219 -4.01 19.22 9.49
CA PRO A 219 -3.07 19.55 8.42
C PRO A 219 -1.59 19.30 8.73
N GLU A 220 -1.20 19.21 10.02
CA GLU A 220 0.21 19.00 10.38
C GLU A 220 0.60 17.53 10.55
N THR A 221 -0.35 16.61 10.65
CA THR A 221 -0.09 15.18 10.92
C THR A 221 0.28 14.37 9.68
N GLY A 222 0.21 14.98 8.49
CA GLY A 222 0.37 14.28 7.21
C GLY A 222 -0.87 13.53 6.73
N LEU A 223 -1.95 13.50 7.51
CA LEU A 223 -3.19 12.77 7.16
C LEU A 223 -4.13 13.55 6.23
N GLU A 224 -3.88 14.86 6.03
CA GLU A 224 -4.78 15.75 5.29
C GLU A 224 -5.16 15.21 3.90
N HIS A 225 -4.17 14.75 3.14
CA HIS A 225 -4.35 14.33 1.75
C HIS A 225 -5.20 13.05 1.59
N THR A 226 -5.26 12.19 2.61
CA THR A 226 -6.06 10.95 2.58
C THR A 226 -7.38 11.06 3.34
N SER A 227 -7.47 12.00 4.28
CA SER A 227 -8.55 12.06 5.26
C SER A 227 -9.45 13.28 5.12
N VAL A 228 -9.15 14.24 4.23
CA VAL A 228 -9.93 15.47 4.05
C VAL A 228 -10.49 15.57 2.65
N SER A 229 -11.81 15.75 2.56
CA SER A 229 -12.45 16.19 1.32
C SER A 229 -12.68 17.70 1.36
N TYR A 230 -12.19 18.39 0.34
CA TYR A 230 -12.42 19.82 0.14
C TYR A 230 -13.66 20.13 -0.72
N ASN A 231 -14.30 19.08 -1.24
CA ASN A 231 -15.43 19.19 -2.15
C ASN A 231 -16.74 18.71 -1.51
N LYS A 232 -16.71 18.32 -0.22
CA LYS A 232 -17.90 17.90 0.54
C LYS A 232 -18.59 19.07 1.27
N GLY A 233 -19.75 18.76 1.85
CA GLY A 233 -20.49 19.68 2.73
C GLY A 233 -19.80 19.96 4.07
N CYS A 234 -20.49 20.70 4.94
CA CYS A 234 -19.94 21.18 6.20
C CYS A 234 -19.59 20.08 7.22
N TYR A 235 -18.46 20.23 7.91
CA TYR A 235 -18.04 19.40 9.03
C TYR A 235 -17.27 20.23 10.07
N ILE A 236 -17.14 19.72 11.30
CA ILE A 236 -16.51 20.44 12.41
C ILE A 236 -15.01 20.66 12.13
N GLY A 237 -14.55 21.91 12.18
CA GLY A 237 -13.16 22.28 11.95
C GLY A 237 -12.79 22.59 10.49
N GLN A 238 -13.73 22.44 9.54
CA GLN A 238 -13.49 22.67 8.11
C GLN A 238 -12.93 24.07 7.79
N GLU A 239 -13.47 25.13 8.40
CA GLU A 239 -13.05 26.51 8.10
C GLU A 239 -11.55 26.72 8.37
N VAL A 240 -11.06 26.17 9.48
CA VAL A 240 -9.64 26.26 9.87
C VAL A 240 -8.77 25.47 8.89
N ILE A 241 -9.18 24.25 8.54
CA ILE A 241 -8.47 23.39 7.58
C ILE A 241 -8.39 24.05 6.20
N ALA A 242 -9.52 24.52 5.67
CA ALA A 242 -9.61 25.20 4.37
C ALA A 242 -8.77 26.48 4.33
N ARG A 243 -8.77 27.26 5.41
CA ARG A 243 -7.95 28.48 5.52
C ARG A 243 -6.45 28.17 5.52
N ILE A 244 -6.03 27.13 6.25
CA ILE A 244 -4.62 26.71 6.28
C ILE A 244 -4.16 26.30 4.89
N LYS A 245 -4.95 25.49 4.16
CA LYS A 245 -4.63 25.08 2.79
C LYS A 245 -4.53 26.25 1.81
N THR A 246 -5.44 27.22 1.91
CA THR A 246 -5.56 28.31 0.92
C THR A 246 -4.56 29.44 1.15
N TYR A 247 -4.36 29.84 2.40
CA TYR A 247 -3.67 31.09 2.73
C TYR A 247 -2.41 30.90 3.58
N GLY A 248 -2.08 29.67 3.98
CA GLY A 248 -1.01 29.46 4.94
C GLY A 248 -0.33 28.10 4.83
N ALA A 249 0.30 27.74 5.94
CA ALA A 249 0.86 26.44 6.20
C ALA A 249 0.90 26.28 7.72
N PRO A 250 0.75 25.05 8.25
CA PRO A 250 0.95 24.83 9.67
C PRO A 250 2.40 25.21 10.05
N ASN A 251 2.59 25.78 11.24
CA ASN A 251 3.90 26.24 11.68
C ASN A 251 4.87 25.08 11.85
N PHE A 252 4.38 23.93 12.30
CA PHE A 252 5.11 22.67 12.36
C PHE A 252 4.34 21.64 11.54
N ALA A 253 5.01 20.67 10.92
CA ALA A 253 4.35 19.47 10.41
C ALA A 253 5.27 18.27 10.40
N LEU A 254 4.65 17.09 10.35
CA LEU A 254 5.32 15.81 10.25
C LEU A 254 6.19 15.75 8.99
N MET A 255 7.45 15.39 9.19
CA MET A 255 8.48 15.19 8.17
C MET A 255 9.35 14.00 8.55
N GLY A 256 10.09 13.49 7.57
CA GLY A 256 11.18 12.56 7.81
C GLY A 256 12.51 13.29 8.04
N LEU A 257 13.35 12.68 8.86
CA LEU A 257 14.77 13.03 9.02
C LEU A 257 15.62 11.78 8.81
N THR A 258 16.66 11.85 7.98
CA THR A 258 17.76 10.87 7.99
C THR A 258 18.88 11.40 8.86
N VAL A 259 19.48 10.56 9.70
CA VAL A 259 20.50 10.97 10.67
C VAL A 259 21.83 10.30 10.31
N GLU A 260 22.92 11.06 10.32
CA GLU A 260 24.25 10.49 10.15
C GLU A 260 24.70 9.76 11.42
N GLY A 261 25.27 8.55 11.25
CA GLY A 261 25.71 7.70 12.35
C GLY A 261 24.67 6.69 12.79
N LEU A 262 24.90 6.09 13.97
CA LEU A 262 24.09 5.00 14.54
C LEU A 262 23.22 5.42 15.73
N ASP A 263 23.43 6.63 16.24
CA ASP A 263 22.72 7.12 17.40
C ASP A 263 21.29 7.51 17.06
N LEU A 264 20.33 6.95 17.80
CA LEU A 264 18.91 7.29 17.65
C LEU A 264 18.61 8.61 18.37
N PRO A 265 18.01 9.61 17.68
CA PRO A 265 17.44 10.75 18.36
C PRO A 265 16.40 10.32 19.41
N PRO A 266 16.40 10.90 20.62
CA PRO A 266 15.47 10.50 21.68
C PRO A 266 14.04 10.93 21.38
N PHE A 267 13.06 10.10 21.77
CA PHE A 267 11.62 10.39 21.69
C PHE A 267 11.29 11.70 22.41
N ASN A 268 10.50 12.58 21.77
CA ASN A 268 10.20 13.94 22.21
C ASN A 268 11.42 14.88 22.36
N GLY A 269 12.59 14.48 21.86
CA GLY A 269 13.79 15.31 21.81
C GLY A 269 13.52 16.61 21.05
N ILE A 270 13.88 17.75 21.64
CA ILE A 270 13.70 19.07 21.03
C ILE A 270 14.87 19.33 20.08
N LEU A 271 14.58 19.46 18.78
CA LEU A 271 15.59 19.87 17.80
C LEU A 271 15.85 21.36 17.94
N ARG A 272 17.10 21.72 18.22
CA ARG A 272 17.55 23.10 18.25
C ARG A 272 18.59 23.36 17.17
N LEU A 273 18.38 24.41 16.41
CA LEU A 273 19.42 25.04 15.60
C LEU A 273 19.94 26.21 16.44
N GLU A 274 21.21 26.14 16.85
CA GLU A 274 21.78 27.02 17.87
C GLU A 274 20.94 27.00 19.17
N LYS A 275 20.17 28.06 19.44
CA LYS A 275 19.27 28.17 20.62
C LYS A 275 17.78 28.08 20.25
N LYS A 276 17.42 28.17 18.96
CA LYS A 276 16.03 28.22 18.51
C LYS A 276 15.47 26.81 18.34
N LYS A 277 14.27 26.55 18.89
CA LYS A 277 13.53 25.31 18.64
C LYS A 277 13.09 25.29 17.18
N ILE A 278 13.50 24.27 16.43
CA ILE A 278 13.08 24.05 15.04
C ILE A 278 12.21 22.81 14.86
N GLY A 279 12.09 21.95 15.88
CA GLY A 279 11.22 20.79 15.80
C GLY A 279 11.19 19.91 17.05
N THR A 280 10.51 18.78 16.93
CA THR A 280 10.44 17.74 17.97
C THR A 280 10.49 16.35 17.33
N ILE A 281 11.40 15.50 17.81
CA ILE A 281 11.52 14.09 17.42
C ILE A 281 10.32 13.32 17.96
N LYS A 282 9.77 12.42 17.16
CA LYS A 282 8.74 11.47 17.56
C LYS A 282 9.34 10.08 17.56
N SER A 283 9.25 9.32 16.47
CA SER A 283 9.79 7.96 16.42
C SER A 283 11.10 7.89 15.64
N SER A 284 12.06 7.09 16.13
CA SER A 284 13.39 6.93 15.55
C SER A 284 13.81 5.46 15.52
N VAL A 285 14.36 5.00 14.40
CA VAL A 285 14.82 3.62 14.21
C VAL A 285 16.06 3.57 13.32
N HIS A 286 16.83 2.48 13.44
CA HIS A 286 17.77 2.09 12.41
C HIS A 286 17.01 1.35 11.30
N SER A 287 16.89 1.96 10.12
CA SER A 287 16.30 1.32 8.96
C SER A 287 17.29 0.32 8.38
N VAL A 288 16.90 -0.95 8.41
CA VAL A 288 17.67 -2.05 7.81
C VAL A 288 17.57 -2.04 6.27
N THR A 289 16.47 -1.53 5.72
CA THR A 289 16.30 -1.38 4.26
C THR A 289 17.16 -0.25 3.68
N LEU A 290 17.27 0.87 4.38
CA LEU A 290 18.00 2.05 3.92
C LEU A 290 19.44 2.11 4.47
N ASN A 291 19.77 1.25 5.43
CA ASN A 291 21.04 1.21 6.17
C ASN A 291 21.41 2.57 6.79
N LYS A 292 20.42 3.22 7.41
CA LYS A 292 20.54 4.55 8.02
C LYS A 292 19.59 4.69 9.21
N VAL A 293 19.92 5.59 10.14
CA VAL A 293 18.96 6.05 11.14
C VAL A 293 17.94 7.00 10.49
N ILE A 294 16.66 6.73 10.69
CA ILE A 294 15.55 7.55 10.21
C ILE A 294 14.66 7.96 11.38
N SER A 295 14.00 9.10 11.27
CA SER A 295 13.14 9.63 12.33
C SER A 295 11.95 10.42 11.82
N LEU A 296 10.77 10.16 12.38
CA LEU A 296 9.61 11.03 12.24
C LEU A 296 9.77 12.23 13.18
N ALA A 297 9.53 13.43 12.68
CA ALA A 297 9.63 14.65 13.48
C ALA A 297 8.65 15.72 13.00
N TYR A 298 8.18 16.55 13.92
CA TYR A 298 7.50 17.80 13.56
C TYR A 298 8.54 18.89 13.35
N ILE A 299 8.62 19.42 12.13
CA ILE A 299 9.62 20.43 11.74
C ILE A 299 8.94 21.74 11.41
N HIS A 300 9.55 22.84 11.88
CA HIS A 300 9.08 24.19 11.63
C HIS A 300 9.11 24.50 10.13
N LYS A 301 8.09 25.20 9.61
CA LYS A 301 7.92 25.49 8.17
C LYS A 301 9.13 26.12 7.48
N GLU A 302 9.94 26.90 8.21
CA GLU A 302 11.18 27.54 7.70
C GLU A 302 12.30 26.54 7.38
N HIS A 303 12.23 25.31 7.93
CA HIS A 303 13.24 24.26 7.78
C HIS A 303 12.64 22.98 7.19
N ARG A 304 11.46 23.08 6.57
CA ARG A 304 10.64 21.93 6.14
C ARG A 304 10.77 21.61 4.65
N SER A 305 11.69 22.25 3.93
CA SER A 305 11.98 21.82 2.54
C SER A 305 12.79 20.53 2.57
N PRO A 306 12.58 19.59 1.64
CA PRO A 306 13.36 18.36 1.58
C PRO A 306 14.83 18.64 1.23
N ASP A 307 15.68 17.66 1.56
CA ASP A 307 17.10 17.59 1.25
C ASP A 307 17.95 18.72 1.87
N ILE A 308 17.46 19.36 2.93
CA ILE A 308 18.24 20.31 3.72
C ILE A 308 19.04 19.56 4.79
N ASP A 309 20.36 19.69 4.72
CA ASP A 309 21.31 19.28 5.77
C ASP A 309 21.29 20.29 6.94
N LEU A 310 21.16 19.78 8.16
CA LEU A 310 21.09 20.54 9.40
C LEU A 310 21.99 19.90 10.46
N GLU A 311 22.74 20.73 11.18
CA GLU A 311 23.43 20.31 12.39
C GLU A 311 22.62 20.81 13.61
N VAL A 312 21.97 19.88 14.30
CA VAL A 312 21.02 20.19 15.37
C VAL A 312 21.52 19.67 16.70
N THR A 313 21.24 20.41 17.76
CA THR A 313 21.42 19.92 19.13
C THR A 313 20.09 19.37 19.64
N ILE A 314 20.12 18.12 20.07
CA ILE A 314 19.00 17.49 20.79
C ILE A 314 19.55 17.15 22.18
N GLU A 315 18.93 17.74 23.21
CA GLU A 315 19.44 17.72 24.58
C GLU A 315 20.87 18.29 24.64
N ASN A 316 21.89 17.45 24.88
CA ASN A 316 23.30 17.84 24.95
C ASN A 316 24.16 17.21 23.85
N LYS A 317 23.54 16.59 22.84
CA LYS A 317 24.22 15.89 21.75
C LYS A 317 23.93 16.54 20.42
N THR A 318 24.98 16.68 19.60
CA THR A 318 24.86 17.18 18.23
C THR A 318 24.55 16.02 17.29
N PHE A 319 23.55 16.22 16.44
CA PHE A 319 23.15 15.30 15.38
C PHE A 319 23.24 16.02 14.04
N LYS A 320 23.81 15.37 13.04
CA LYS A 320 23.73 15.80 11.64
C LYS A 320 22.54 15.10 11.01
N VAL A 321 21.55 15.87 10.61
CA VAL A 321 20.29 15.37 10.08
C VAL A 321 20.02 15.99 8.72
N LYS A 322 19.38 15.23 7.84
CA LYS A 322 18.86 15.70 6.56
C LYS A 322 17.35 15.54 6.55
N THR A 323 16.64 16.60 6.20
CA THR A 323 15.19 16.60 6.05
C THR A 323 14.78 15.84 4.79
N CYS A 324 13.68 15.09 4.84
CA CYS A 324 13.15 14.39 3.67
C CYS A 324 11.62 14.33 3.72
N LEU A 325 11.01 14.16 2.54
CA LEU A 325 9.58 13.86 2.45
C LEU A 325 9.32 12.44 2.95
N LEU A 326 8.09 12.20 3.40
CA LEU A 326 7.60 10.87 3.71
C LEU A 326 6.84 10.30 2.50
N PRO A 327 6.90 8.98 2.26
CA PRO A 327 7.64 7.97 3.03
C PRO A 327 9.17 7.99 2.79
N PHE A 328 9.97 7.39 3.66
CA PHE A 328 11.41 7.18 3.43
C PHE A 328 11.67 6.05 2.43
N TYR A 329 10.81 5.04 2.48
CA TYR A 329 10.79 3.90 1.59
C TYR A 329 9.55 4.00 0.70
N GLN A 330 9.76 4.09 -0.61
CA GLN A 330 8.65 4.02 -1.56
C GLN A 330 8.25 2.55 -1.74
N SER A 331 7.08 2.20 -1.22
CA SER A 331 6.49 0.87 -1.37
C SER A 331 6.32 0.45 -2.82
N GLN A 332 6.60 -0.81 -3.11
CA GLN A 332 6.40 -1.39 -4.43
C GLN A 332 5.04 -2.09 -4.47
N THR A 333 4.18 -1.75 -5.43
CA THR A 333 2.97 -2.54 -5.67
C THR A 333 3.36 -3.93 -6.21
N ARG A 334 2.44 -4.91 -6.19
CA ARG A 334 2.71 -6.21 -6.85
C ARG A 334 3.16 -6.07 -8.31
N LYS A 335 2.65 -5.06 -9.02
CA LYS A 335 3.04 -4.74 -10.41
C LYS A 335 4.45 -4.17 -10.50
N ASP A 336 4.82 -3.28 -9.57
CA ASP A 336 6.18 -2.74 -9.52
C ASP A 336 7.19 -3.84 -9.17
N HIS A 337 6.80 -4.75 -8.27
CA HIS A 337 7.61 -5.91 -7.94
C HIS A 337 7.77 -6.85 -9.13
N SER A 338 6.67 -7.16 -9.84
CA SER A 338 6.72 -7.94 -11.07
C SER A 338 7.69 -7.34 -12.10
N LYS A 339 7.65 -6.02 -12.33
CA LYS A 339 8.59 -5.30 -13.21
C LYS A 339 10.04 -5.33 -12.72
N ARG A 340 10.26 -5.26 -11.40
CA ARG A 340 11.60 -5.37 -10.80
C ARG A 340 12.18 -6.76 -11.01
N LEU A 341 11.39 -7.82 -10.81
CA LEU A 341 11.82 -9.20 -11.06
C LEU A 341 12.15 -9.41 -12.54
N LEU A 342 11.34 -8.88 -13.47
CA LEU A 342 11.67 -8.86 -14.90
C LEU A 342 13.03 -8.20 -15.14
N THR A 343 13.24 -6.98 -14.62
CA THR A 343 14.51 -6.26 -14.77
C THR A 343 15.69 -7.04 -14.20
N GLN A 344 15.51 -7.67 -13.03
CA GLN A 344 16.52 -8.49 -12.38
C GLN A 344 16.85 -9.74 -13.20
N ALA A 345 15.85 -10.44 -13.74
CA ALA A 345 16.05 -11.61 -14.59
C ALA A 345 16.85 -11.25 -15.85
N LEU A 346 16.50 -10.14 -16.51
CA LEU A 346 17.23 -9.64 -17.69
C LEU A 346 18.68 -9.26 -17.35
N GLN A 347 18.92 -8.64 -16.19
CA GLN A 347 20.26 -8.28 -15.74
C GLN A 347 21.11 -9.51 -15.43
N ILE A 348 20.56 -10.50 -14.71
CA ILE A 348 21.26 -11.76 -14.41
C ILE A 348 21.63 -12.47 -15.71
N TYR A 349 20.71 -12.54 -16.67
CA TYR A 349 20.98 -13.14 -17.99
C TYR A 349 22.08 -12.39 -18.77
N LYS A 350 22.20 -11.07 -18.59
CA LYS A 350 23.26 -10.28 -19.23
C LYS A 350 24.64 -10.54 -18.60
N GLU A 351 24.68 -10.79 -17.30
CA GLU A 351 25.90 -11.02 -16.54
C GLU A 351 26.36 -12.49 -16.55
N GLN A 352 25.42 -13.42 -16.66
CA GLN A 352 25.63 -14.85 -16.56
C GLN A 352 24.95 -15.54 -17.73
N ASP A 353 25.63 -16.49 -18.39
CA ASP A 353 25.05 -17.31 -19.46
C ASP A 353 24.22 -18.49 -18.90
N ASP A 354 23.58 -18.29 -17.74
CA ASP A 354 22.68 -19.25 -17.11
C ASP A 354 21.23 -18.77 -17.26
N LEU A 355 20.38 -19.63 -17.84
CA LEU A 355 18.98 -19.35 -18.10
C LEU A 355 18.06 -19.85 -16.98
N ASP A 356 18.50 -20.77 -16.12
CA ASP A 356 17.62 -21.41 -15.12
C ASP A 356 17.16 -20.41 -14.07
N ARG A 357 18.08 -19.58 -13.56
CA ARG A 357 17.76 -18.56 -12.56
C ARG A 357 16.87 -17.44 -13.11
N PRO A 358 17.17 -16.80 -14.26
CA PRO A 358 16.26 -15.83 -14.88
C PRO A 358 14.86 -16.40 -15.19
N ILE A 359 14.77 -17.65 -15.66
CA ILE A 359 13.48 -18.32 -15.91
C ILE A 359 12.66 -18.44 -14.63
N ALA A 360 13.26 -18.87 -13.53
CA ALA A 360 12.57 -18.97 -12.24
C ALA A 360 12.04 -17.60 -11.77
N ILE A 361 12.86 -16.55 -11.90
CA ILE A 361 12.49 -15.17 -11.52
C ILE A 361 11.35 -14.64 -12.41
N LEU A 362 11.36 -14.94 -13.72
CA LEU A 362 10.30 -14.51 -14.64
C LEU A 362 8.97 -15.23 -14.37
N ARG A 363 9.00 -16.49 -13.94
CA ARG A 363 7.78 -17.18 -13.48
C ARG A 363 7.18 -16.50 -12.25
N GLU A 364 8.02 -16.13 -11.29
CA GLU A 364 7.58 -15.36 -10.11
C GLU A 364 7.02 -13.98 -10.51
N SER A 365 7.65 -13.30 -11.47
CA SER A 365 7.15 -12.04 -12.03
C SER A 365 5.73 -12.17 -12.59
N ILE A 366 5.46 -13.22 -13.36
CA ILE A 366 4.14 -13.52 -13.93
C ILE A 366 3.14 -13.93 -12.86
N GLU A 367 3.56 -14.64 -11.80
CA GLU A 367 2.69 -14.98 -10.67
C GLU A 367 2.22 -13.71 -9.94
N LEU A 368 3.10 -12.72 -9.76
CA LEU A 368 2.75 -11.43 -9.14
C LEU A 368 1.88 -10.52 -10.02
N ASP A 369 2.08 -10.54 -11.34
CA ASP A 369 1.25 -9.80 -12.30
C ASP A 369 1.01 -10.64 -13.56
N ALA A 370 -0.12 -11.34 -13.58
CA ALA A 370 -0.56 -12.17 -14.70
C ALA A 370 -0.83 -11.38 -15.99
N LYS A 371 -0.76 -10.04 -15.96
CA LYS A 371 -0.88 -9.16 -17.13
C LYS A 371 0.44 -8.54 -17.58
N ASN A 372 1.57 -8.95 -16.99
CA ASN A 372 2.89 -8.43 -17.36
C ASN A 372 3.37 -9.01 -18.71
N ALA A 373 3.01 -8.34 -19.79
CA ALA A 373 3.33 -8.73 -21.16
C ALA A 373 4.83 -8.95 -21.42
N GLU A 374 5.68 -8.05 -20.93
CA GLU A 374 7.14 -8.11 -21.11
C GLU A 374 7.75 -9.33 -20.41
N ALA A 375 7.20 -9.74 -19.25
CA ALA A 375 7.66 -10.94 -18.55
C ALA A 375 7.31 -12.23 -19.31
N TYR A 376 6.10 -12.30 -19.91
CA TYR A 376 5.74 -13.41 -20.80
C TYR A 376 6.67 -13.50 -22.01
N GLU A 377 6.97 -12.36 -22.64
CA GLU A 377 7.88 -12.30 -23.79
C GLU A 377 9.29 -12.79 -23.42
N ALA A 378 9.89 -12.22 -22.37
CA ALA A 378 11.22 -12.59 -21.92
C ALA A 378 11.31 -14.08 -21.54
N LEU A 379 10.30 -14.61 -20.85
CA LEU A 379 10.26 -16.01 -20.45
C LEU A 379 10.18 -16.94 -21.67
N GLY A 380 9.32 -16.62 -22.64
CA GLY A 380 9.22 -17.39 -23.89
C GLY A 380 10.53 -17.42 -24.68
N VAL A 381 11.22 -16.27 -24.77
CA VAL A 381 12.54 -16.18 -25.44
C VAL A 381 13.58 -17.04 -24.72
N PHE A 382 13.62 -17.00 -23.39
CA PHE A 382 14.57 -17.79 -22.60
C PHE A 382 14.29 -19.30 -22.69
N LEU A 383 13.02 -19.72 -22.67
CA LEU A 383 12.64 -21.11 -22.86
C LEU A 383 12.95 -21.62 -24.28
N SER A 384 12.76 -20.79 -25.31
CA SER A 384 13.16 -21.13 -26.69
C SER A 384 14.67 -21.33 -26.83
N LYS A 385 15.50 -20.59 -26.07
CA LYS A 385 16.95 -20.80 -26.01
C LYS A 385 17.34 -22.13 -25.34
N GLN A 386 16.52 -22.63 -24.42
CA GLN A 386 16.65 -23.97 -23.82
C GLN A 386 15.95 -25.07 -24.65
N ASP A 387 15.52 -24.77 -25.89
CA ASP A 387 14.78 -25.68 -26.77
C ASP A 387 13.44 -26.19 -26.22
N LYS A 388 12.90 -25.52 -25.20
CA LYS A 388 11.57 -25.79 -24.62
C LYS A 388 10.48 -25.09 -25.44
N LEU A 389 10.41 -25.42 -26.73
CA LEU A 389 9.59 -24.69 -27.72
C LEU A 389 8.08 -24.77 -27.43
N ASP A 390 7.56 -25.91 -26.96
CA ASP A 390 6.13 -26.05 -26.65
C ASP A 390 5.67 -25.09 -25.54
N GLU A 391 6.50 -24.94 -24.51
CA GLU A 391 6.21 -24.01 -23.41
C GLU A 391 6.38 -22.54 -23.86
N ALA A 392 7.38 -22.25 -24.69
CA ALA A 392 7.54 -20.92 -25.27
C ALA A 392 6.33 -20.53 -26.14
N ILE A 393 5.79 -21.46 -26.94
CA ILE A 393 4.60 -21.26 -27.76
C ILE A 393 3.36 -21.04 -26.88
N SER A 394 3.18 -21.82 -25.80
CA SER A 394 2.03 -21.65 -24.91
C SER A 394 2.04 -20.28 -24.23
N LEU A 395 3.21 -19.80 -23.81
CA LEU A 395 3.37 -18.45 -23.24
C LEU A 395 3.09 -17.35 -24.26
N MET A 396 3.55 -17.46 -25.50
CA MET A 396 3.26 -16.44 -26.51
C MET A 396 1.77 -16.42 -26.89
N LYS A 397 1.09 -17.57 -26.92
CA LYS A 397 -0.38 -17.61 -27.08
C LYS A 397 -1.08 -16.93 -25.91
N ARG A 398 -0.62 -17.17 -24.68
CA ARG A 398 -1.16 -16.46 -23.52
C ARG A 398 -0.91 -14.96 -23.61
N LEU A 399 0.23 -14.54 -24.14
CA LEU A 399 0.56 -13.14 -24.38
C LEU A 399 -0.38 -12.48 -25.41
N THR A 400 -0.75 -13.18 -26.49
CA THR A 400 -1.72 -12.63 -27.47
C THR A 400 -3.14 -12.52 -26.89
N GLU A 401 -3.51 -13.36 -25.92
CA GLU A 401 -4.77 -13.19 -25.17
C GLU A 401 -4.73 -11.99 -24.22
N ILE A 402 -3.60 -11.77 -23.53
CA ILE A 402 -3.41 -10.66 -22.59
C ILE A 402 -3.32 -9.32 -23.32
N ASN A 403 -2.55 -9.28 -24.41
CA ASN A 403 -2.33 -8.11 -25.23
C ASN A 403 -2.44 -8.47 -26.73
N PRO A 404 -3.66 -8.42 -27.31
CA PRO A 404 -3.89 -8.79 -28.71
C PRO A 404 -3.15 -7.93 -29.74
N LYS A 405 -2.70 -6.73 -29.35
CA LYS A 405 -1.94 -5.81 -30.20
C LYS A 405 -0.42 -6.00 -30.11
N GLU A 406 0.05 -6.99 -29.34
CA GLU A 406 1.48 -7.26 -29.17
C GLU A 406 2.08 -7.97 -30.40
N ILE A 407 2.82 -7.23 -31.21
CA ILE A 407 3.43 -7.74 -32.44
C ILE A 407 4.56 -8.75 -32.12
N MET A 408 5.29 -8.53 -31.03
CA MET A 408 6.41 -9.40 -30.65
C MET A 408 5.94 -10.82 -30.34
N ALA A 409 4.76 -10.98 -29.74
CA ALA A 409 4.18 -12.28 -29.42
C ALA A 409 3.99 -13.15 -30.67
N ARG A 410 3.41 -12.58 -31.73
CA ARG A 410 3.17 -13.27 -33.01
C ARG A 410 4.45 -13.51 -33.79
N THR A 411 5.37 -12.55 -33.74
CA THR A 411 6.70 -12.70 -34.36
C THR A 411 7.47 -13.86 -33.72
N ASN A 412 7.43 -13.97 -32.39
CA ASN A 412 8.05 -15.07 -31.65
C ASN A 412 7.35 -16.41 -31.92
N LEU A 413 6.01 -16.46 -31.97
CA LEU A 413 5.27 -17.67 -32.36
C LEU A 413 5.70 -18.19 -33.74
N SER A 414 5.79 -17.29 -34.73
CA SER A 414 6.26 -17.64 -36.07
C SER A 414 7.65 -18.29 -36.05
N VAL A 415 8.59 -17.67 -35.31
CA VAL A 415 9.95 -18.21 -35.16
C VAL A 415 9.95 -19.57 -34.47
N TYR A 416 9.14 -19.76 -33.42
CA TYR A 416 9.10 -21.01 -32.67
C TYR A 416 8.45 -22.15 -33.48
N TYR A 417 7.38 -21.86 -34.22
CA TYR A 417 6.77 -22.83 -35.14
C TYR A 417 7.72 -23.23 -36.26
N MET A 418 8.47 -22.28 -36.82
CA MET A 418 9.48 -22.58 -37.82
C MET A 418 10.57 -23.52 -37.27
N LYS A 419 11.03 -23.31 -36.03
CA LYS A 419 11.97 -24.21 -35.35
C LYS A 419 11.41 -25.62 -35.12
N GLN A 420 10.11 -25.75 -34.87
CA GLN A 420 9.43 -27.05 -34.76
C GLN A 420 9.12 -27.71 -36.12
N GLY A 421 9.42 -27.05 -37.25
CA GLY A 421 9.07 -27.54 -38.59
C GLY A 421 7.60 -27.32 -38.97
N ARG A 422 6.84 -26.55 -38.20
CA ARG A 422 5.43 -26.22 -38.44
C ARG A 422 5.32 -24.98 -39.32
N ILE A 423 5.68 -25.13 -40.59
CA ILE A 423 5.86 -24.01 -41.54
C ILE A 423 4.54 -23.26 -41.80
N GLU A 424 3.43 -23.98 -41.95
CA GLU A 424 2.12 -23.37 -42.21
C GLU A 424 1.69 -22.45 -41.05
N ASP A 425 1.79 -22.94 -39.82
CA ASP A 425 1.49 -22.14 -38.62
C ASP A 425 2.40 -20.92 -38.50
N ALA A 426 3.68 -21.07 -38.86
CA ALA A 426 4.64 -19.98 -38.83
C ALA A 426 4.31 -18.85 -39.80
N GLU A 427 3.86 -19.18 -41.03
CA GLU A 427 3.48 -18.18 -42.03
C GLU A 427 2.15 -17.48 -41.66
N ILE A 428 1.22 -18.18 -41.01
CA ILE A 428 -0.02 -17.58 -40.47
C ILE A 428 0.33 -16.49 -39.45
N GLU A 429 1.11 -16.83 -38.41
CA GLU A 429 1.45 -15.87 -37.34
C GLU A 429 2.28 -14.69 -37.86
N LYS A 430 3.15 -14.92 -38.85
CA LYS A 430 3.90 -13.86 -39.54
C LYS A 430 2.99 -12.91 -40.32
N GLY A 431 1.97 -13.45 -40.99
CA GLY A 431 0.94 -12.67 -41.67
C GLY A 431 0.17 -11.80 -40.69
N GLU A 432 -0.25 -12.36 -39.56
CA GLU A 432 -0.96 -11.62 -38.51
C GLU A 432 -0.08 -10.55 -37.85
N ALA A 433 1.20 -10.82 -37.58
CA ALA A 433 2.15 -9.83 -37.09
C ALA A 433 2.31 -8.65 -38.06
N THR A 434 2.38 -8.94 -39.36
CA THR A 434 2.48 -7.92 -40.42
C THR A 434 1.22 -7.06 -40.49
N ALA A 435 0.04 -7.68 -40.39
CA ALA A 435 -1.24 -6.96 -40.35
C ALA A 435 -1.30 -5.98 -39.17
N LEU A 436 -0.93 -6.43 -37.96
CA LEU A 436 -0.87 -5.57 -36.78
C LEU A 436 0.13 -4.41 -36.92
N GLN A 437 1.30 -4.64 -37.54
CA GLN A 437 2.26 -3.58 -37.82
C GLN A 437 1.65 -2.49 -38.72
N PHE A 438 0.92 -2.87 -39.77
CA PHE A 438 0.24 -1.93 -40.63
C PHE A 438 -0.85 -1.14 -39.89
N GLU A 439 -1.66 -1.81 -39.06
CA GLU A 439 -2.68 -1.16 -38.24
C GLU A 439 -2.08 -0.10 -37.30
N GLN A 440 -1.02 -0.45 -36.56
CA GLN A 440 -0.35 0.50 -35.66
C GLN A 440 0.25 1.70 -36.41
N LEU A 441 0.82 1.49 -37.60
CA LEU A 441 1.34 2.58 -38.45
C LEU A 441 0.22 3.53 -38.91
N ILE A 442 -0.93 2.97 -39.28
CA ILE A 442 -2.11 3.75 -39.69
C ILE A 442 -2.63 4.58 -38.50
N GLU A 443 -2.82 3.98 -37.32
CA GLU A 443 -3.25 4.68 -36.10
C GLU A 443 -2.29 5.84 -35.76
N LYS A 444 -0.97 5.60 -35.78
CA LYS A 444 0.05 6.62 -35.49
C LYS A 444 0.01 7.79 -36.47
N ASN A 445 -0.21 7.50 -37.76
CA ASN A 445 -0.32 8.53 -38.79
C ASN A 445 -1.61 9.35 -38.67
N MET A 446 -2.73 8.72 -38.30
CA MET A 446 -3.98 9.43 -38.02
C MET A 446 -3.86 10.33 -36.78
N ALA A 447 -3.28 9.83 -35.69
CA ALA A 447 -3.05 10.62 -34.47
C ALA A 447 -2.17 11.86 -34.73
N LYS A 448 -1.12 11.72 -35.56
CA LYS A 448 -0.28 12.86 -35.99
C LYS A 448 -1.03 13.89 -36.83
N LYS A 449 -2.00 13.48 -37.65
CA LYS A 449 -2.83 14.39 -38.43
C LYS A 449 -3.83 15.17 -37.56
N LEU A 450 -4.35 14.54 -36.50
CA LEU A 450 -5.25 15.18 -35.54
C LEU A 450 -4.52 16.24 -34.69
N LYS A 451 -3.34 15.91 -34.16
CA LYS A 451 -2.49 16.86 -33.40
C LYS A 451 -1.93 18.04 -34.21
N LYS A 452 -2.04 18.02 -35.54
CA LYS A 452 -1.65 19.15 -36.42
C LYS A 452 -2.83 20.07 -36.75
N LYS A 453 -4.04 19.69 -36.37
CA LYS A 453 -5.28 20.46 -36.58
C LYS A 453 -5.77 21.19 -35.33
N GLU A 454 -5.24 20.81 -34.17
CA GLU A 454 -5.25 21.59 -32.91
C GLU A 454 -4.04 22.52 -32.87
#